data_AF-A0A6I8UMX1-F1
#
_entry.id   AF-A0A6I8UMX1-F1
#
_cell.length_a   1.000
_cell.length_b   1.000
_cell.length_c   1.000
_cell.angle_alpha   90.00
_cell.angle_beta   90.00
_cell.angle_gamma   90.00
#
_symmetry.space_group_name_H-M   'P 1'
#
loop_
_entity.id
_entity.type
_entity.pdbx_description
1 polymer ?
#
loop_
_entity_poly.entity_id
_entity_poly.type
_entity_poly.pdbx_seq_one_letter_code
_entity_poly.pdbx_strand_id
1 'polypeptide(L)'
;MCGGFTCSKNALIALNILYVMIGFLLIGVGVYARAASIVTNLPIVGGILACGVILICISMLGLAGAVKHHQVMLFFYMIILFMLFLIQFSIASSCLAVNSEQQQQFAEQGWMTVPPELRQQVQESLHCCGFNATSSINLPTSPLAPTDEPSCELVNRKCCEQSNDVDCHCPACGPMLEDKIDYAFKLCGGLGIFFSFTEVLAVFLARRYRNQHDPCYLPARAVFPHNYLY
;
A
#
# COMPACT_ATOMS: atom_id res chain seq x y z
N MET A 1 -16.99 32.20 1.33
CA MET A 1 -16.56 31.46 2.56
C MET A 1 -16.43 29.98 2.20
N CYS A 2 -15.20 29.48 2.01
CA CYS A 2 -14.96 28.04 1.86
C CYS A 2 -15.22 27.35 3.20
N GLY A 3 -16.09 26.33 3.24
CA GLY A 3 -16.41 25.59 4.47
C GLY A 3 -17.82 25.74 5.03
N GLY A 4 -18.79 26.21 4.23
CA GLY A 4 -20.22 26.08 4.54
C GLY A 4 -20.71 24.63 4.51
N PHE A 5 -21.97 24.39 4.92
CA PHE A 5 -22.58 23.05 4.97
C PHE A 5 -22.49 22.30 3.64
N THR A 6 -22.95 22.92 2.55
CA THR A 6 -22.94 22.33 1.20
C THR A 6 -21.53 22.08 0.68
N CYS A 7 -20.58 22.96 0.99
CA CYS A 7 -19.18 22.80 0.59
C CYS A 7 -18.55 21.59 1.30
N SER A 8 -18.76 21.48 2.62
CA SER A 8 -18.23 20.37 3.42
C SER A 8 -18.89 19.04 3.02
N LYS A 9 -20.21 19.06 2.76
CA LYS A 9 -20.96 17.91 2.22
C LYS A 9 -20.39 17.44 0.89
N ASN A 10 -20.27 18.34 -0.09
CA ASN A 10 -19.82 17.99 -1.43
C ASN A 10 -18.35 17.54 -1.44
N ALA A 11 -17.49 18.17 -0.62
CA ALA A 11 -16.10 17.75 -0.46
C ALA A 11 -16.00 16.34 0.13
N LEU A 12 -16.80 16.03 1.17
CA LEU A 12 -16.80 14.70 1.79
C LEU A 12 -17.36 13.63 0.84
N ILE A 13 -18.39 13.96 0.06
CA ILE A 13 -18.93 13.10 -0.99
C ILE A 13 -17.87 12.84 -2.07
N ALA A 14 -17.23 13.89 -2.60
CA ALA A 14 -16.20 13.77 -3.64
C ALA A 14 -15.01 12.93 -3.16
N LEU A 15 -14.56 13.12 -1.91
CA LEU A 15 -13.48 12.37 -1.31
C LEU A 15 -13.82 10.88 -1.20
N ASN A 16 -15.02 10.52 -0.74
CA ASN A 16 -15.44 9.12 -0.67
C ASN A 16 -15.67 8.50 -2.05
N ILE A 17 -16.14 9.25 -3.05
CA ILE A 17 -16.22 8.76 -4.44
C ILE A 17 -14.81 8.45 -4.97
N LEU A 18 -13.83 9.32 -4.72
CA LEU A 18 -12.44 9.08 -5.09
C LEU A 18 -11.90 7.79 -4.45
N TYR A 19 -12.20 7.56 -3.16
CA TYR A 19 -11.78 6.34 -2.47
C TYR A 19 -12.47 5.08 -2.99
N VAL A 20 -13.74 5.15 -3.42
CA VAL A 20 -14.41 4.05 -4.13
C VAL A 20 -13.68 3.72 -5.43
N MET A 21 -13.31 4.74 -6.22
CA MET A 21 -12.57 4.54 -7.48
C MET A 21 -11.20 3.88 -7.23
N ILE A 22 -10.47 4.34 -6.21
CA ILE A 22 -9.20 3.72 -5.81
C ILE A 22 -9.41 2.27 -5.36
N GLY A 23 -10.47 1.98 -4.60
CA GLY A 23 -10.79 0.62 -4.16
C GLY A 23 -11.02 -0.33 -5.34
N PHE A 24 -11.79 0.09 -6.36
CA PHE A 24 -11.96 -0.70 -7.58
C PHE A 24 -10.66 -0.87 -8.36
N LEU A 25 -9.80 0.15 -8.41
CA LEU A 25 -8.49 0.07 -9.04
C LEU A 25 -7.60 -0.96 -8.32
N LEU A 26 -7.55 -0.95 -6.99
CA LEU A 26 -6.78 -1.92 -6.20
C LEU A 26 -7.25 -3.35 -6.44
N ILE A 27 -8.57 -3.57 -6.48
CA ILE A 27 -9.14 -4.88 -6.81
C ILE A 27 -8.77 -5.28 -8.24
N GLY A 28 -8.92 -4.38 -9.21
CA GLY A 28 -8.59 -4.64 -10.61
C GLY A 28 -7.14 -5.05 -10.83
N VAL A 29 -6.20 -4.31 -10.23
CA VAL A 29 -4.76 -4.63 -10.29
C VAL A 29 -4.46 -5.95 -9.58
N GLY A 30 -5.06 -6.21 -8.41
CA GLY A 30 -4.87 -7.46 -7.68
C GLY A 30 -5.40 -8.69 -8.45
N VAL A 31 -6.57 -8.57 -9.07
CA VAL A 31 -7.14 -9.64 -9.90
C VAL A 31 -6.29 -9.87 -11.15
N TYR A 32 -5.83 -8.80 -11.81
CA TYR A 32 -4.96 -8.90 -12.97
C TYR A 32 -3.63 -9.58 -12.62
N ALA A 33 -2.98 -9.18 -11.51
CA ALA A 33 -1.72 -9.77 -11.05
C ALA A 33 -1.86 -11.28 -10.78
N ARG A 34 -2.99 -11.71 -10.21
CA ARG A 34 -3.30 -13.12 -10.01
C ARG A 34 -3.54 -13.86 -11.34
N ALA A 35 -4.33 -13.27 -12.24
CA ALA A 35 -4.73 -13.89 -13.51
C ALA A 35 -3.56 -14.03 -14.49
N ALA A 36 -2.63 -13.07 -14.49
CA ALA A 36 -1.43 -13.11 -15.33
C ALA A 36 -0.38 -14.13 -14.85
N SER A 37 -0.64 -14.87 -13.78
CA SER A 37 0.27 -15.86 -13.17
C SER A 37 1.64 -15.32 -12.75
N ILE A 38 1.80 -13.99 -12.68
CA ILE A 38 3.05 -13.32 -12.30
C ILE A 38 3.33 -13.61 -10.81
N VAL A 39 2.28 -13.65 -9.98
CA VAL A 39 2.36 -13.83 -8.53
C VAL A 39 1.13 -14.60 -8.04
N THR A 40 1.10 -15.93 -8.20
CA THR A 40 -0.14 -16.70 -7.96
C THR A 40 -0.44 -16.97 -6.48
N ASN A 41 0.56 -16.93 -5.59
CA ASN A 41 0.41 -17.33 -4.18
C ASN A 41 1.15 -16.45 -3.16
N LEU A 42 1.52 -15.20 -3.50
CA LEU A 42 2.12 -14.31 -2.49
C LEU A 42 1.03 -13.69 -1.62
N PRO A 43 1.18 -13.70 -0.28
CA PRO A 43 0.27 -13.02 0.66
C PRO A 43 -0.01 -11.55 0.30
N ILE A 44 0.93 -10.90 -0.40
CA ILE A 44 0.85 -9.51 -0.86
C ILE A 44 -0.37 -9.28 -1.75
N VAL A 45 -0.69 -10.19 -2.67
CA VAL A 45 -1.86 -10.04 -3.57
C VAL A 45 -3.16 -10.12 -2.78
N GLY A 46 -3.24 -11.02 -1.80
CA GLY A 46 -4.38 -11.11 -0.88
C GLY A 46 -4.56 -9.83 -0.08
N GLY A 47 -3.46 -9.23 0.39
CA GLY A 47 -3.45 -7.95 1.08
C GLY A 47 -4.05 -6.81 0.22
N ILE A 48 -3.58 -6.65 -1.02
CA ILE A 48 -4.08 -5.60 -1.94
C ILE A 48 -5.58 -5.75 -2.20
N LEU A 49 -6.06 -6.98 -2.43
CA LEU A 49 -7.48 -7.26 -2.63
C LEU A 49 -8.32 -6.92 -1.38
N ALA A 50 -7.88 -7.35 -0.21
CA ALA A 50 -8.56 -7.06 1.06
C ALA A 50 -8.60 -5.56 1.34
N CYS A 51 -7.49 -4.84 1.13
CA CYS A 51 -7.42 -3.38 1.25
C CYS A 51 -8.44 -2.70 0.32
N GLY A 52 -8.55 -3.13 -0.93
CA GLY A 52 -9.53 -2.59 -1.89
C GLY A 52 -10.98 -2.76 -1.43
N VAL A 53 -11.34 -3.96 -0.95
CA VAL A 53 -12.70 -4.23 -0.45
C VAL A 53 -13.01 -3.41 0.81
N ILE A 54 -12.10 -3.38 1.78
CA ILE A 54 -12.26 -2.62 3.03
C ILE A 54 -12.40 -1.12 2.73
N LEU A 55 -11.60 -0.58 1.79
CA LEU A 55 -11.67 0.82 1.39
C LEU A 55 -13.04 1.17 0.79
N ILE A 56 -13.61 0.29 -0.04
CA ILE A 56 -14.96 0.47 -0.58
C ILE A 56 -16.00 0.49 0.56
N CYS A 57 -15.94 -0.47 1.49
CA CYS A 57 -16.88 -0.51 2.62
C CYS A 57 -16.85 0.77 3.48
N ILE A 58 -15.64 1.25 3.81
CA ILE A 58 -15.45 2.48 4.58
C ILE A 58 -15.96 3.69 3.80
N SER A 59 -15.70 3.74 2.49
CA SER A 59 -16.14 4.83 1.63
C SER A 59 -17.67 4.88 1.47
N MET A 60 -18.32 3.71 1.41
CA MET A 60 -19.79 3.63 1.41
C MET A 60 -20.39 4.13 2.72
N LEU A 61 -19.78 3.80 3.85
CA LEU A 61 -20.18 4.31 5.17
C LEU A 61 -19.99 5.84 5.26
N GLY A 62 -18.87 6.36 4.75
CA GLY A 62 -18.61 7.80 4.66
C GLY A 62 -19.61 8.54 3.75
N LEU A 63 -19.91 7.98 2.58
CA LEU A 63 -20.88 8.52 1.62
C LEU A 63 -22.30 8.53 2.19
N ALA A 64 -22.74 7.42 2.78
CA ALA A 64 -24.05 7.32 3.43
C ALA A 64 -24.18 8.32 4.59
N GLY A 65 -23.13 8.45 5.41
CA GLY A 65 -23.04 9.47 6.44
C GLY A 65 -23.18 10.88 5.86
N ALA A 66 -22.41 11.20 4.81
CA ALA A 66 -22.41 12.52 4.18
C ALA A 66 -23.77 12.89 3.56
N VAL A 67 -24.38 11.97 2.80
CA VAL A 67 -25.63 12.20 2.08
C VAL A 67 -26.81 12.36 3.05
N LYS A 68 -26.92 11.48 4.05
CA LYS A 68 -28.03 11.46 5.02
C LYS A 68 -27.80 12.34 6.25
N HIS A 69 -26.65 13.02 6.35
CA HIS A 69 -26.20 13.72 7.57
C HIS A 69 -26.30 12.85 8.84
N HIS A 70 -26.07 11.54 8.71
CA HIS A 70 -26.29 10.59 9.81
C HIS A 70 -25.16 10.65 10.84
N GLN A 71 -25.37 11.42 11.91
CA GLN A 71 -24.40 11.73 12.96
C GLN A 71 -23.59 10.53 13.48
N VAL A 72 -24.25 9.39 13.73
CA VAL A 72 -23.60 8.18 14.24
C VAL A 72 -22.70 7.51 13.18
N MET A 73 -23.09 7.52 11.90
CA MET A 73 -22.27 6.93 10.84
C MET A 73 -21.01 7.77 10.63
N LEU A 74 -21.14 9.11 10.65
CA LEU A 74 -19.98 9.99 10.60
C LEU A 74 -19.04 9.81 11.80
N PHE A 75 -19.57 9.47 12.98
CA PHE A 75 -18.74 9.18 14.13
C PHE A 75 -17.87 7.94 13.91
N PHE A 76 -18.48 6.82 13.51
CA PHE A 76 -17.72 5.61 13.22
C PHE A 76 -16.74 5.80 12.06
N TYR A 77 -17.15 6.52 11.02
CA TYR A 77 -16.28 6.90 9.91
C TYR A 77 -15.01 7.61 10.40
N MET A 78 -15.17 8.63 11.25
CA MET A 78 -14.03 9.38 11.80
C MET A 78 -13.11 8.50 12.64
N ILE A 79 -13.66 7.61 13.48
CA ILE A 79 -12.86 6.69 14.30
C ILE A 79 -12.06 5.72 13.42
N ILE A 80 -12.71 5.13 12.42
CA ILE A 80 -12.05 4.18 11.51
C ILE A 80 -10.94 4.89 10.72
N LEU A 81 -11.21 6.06 10.14
CA LEU A 81 -10.18 6.83 9.43
C LEU A 81 -9.02 7.23 10.34
N PHE A 82 -9.30 7.58 11.60
CA PHE A 82 -8.24 7.91 12.53
C PHE A 82 -7.36 6.70 12.88
N MET A 83 -7.95 5.51 13.01
CA MET A 83 -7.18 4.28 13.20
C MET A 83 -6.35 3.91 11.97
N LEU A 84 -6.92 4.08 10.75
CA LEU A 84 -6.19 3.89 9.50
C LEU A 84 -5.00 4.86 9.39
N PHE A 85 -5.20 6.12 9.76
CA PHE A 85 -4.13 7.12 9.81
C PHE A 85 -2.98 6.67 10.71
N LEU A 86 -3.27 6.20 11.93
CA LEU A 86 -2.22 5.76 12.86
C LEU A 86 -1.43 4.57 12.31
N ILE A 87 -2.12 3.60 11.71
CA ILE A 87 -1.49 2.40 11.12
C ILE A 87 -0.65 2.79 9.90
N GLN A 88 -1.22 3.55 8.96
CA GLN A 88 -0.53 3.96 7.73
C GLN A 88 0.67 4.85 8.03
N PHE A 89 0.51 5.83 8.92
CA PHE A 89 1.60 6.72 9.30
C PHE A 89 2.75 5.95 9.95
N SER A 90 2.44 4.96 10.81
CA SER A 90 3.44 4.10 11.43
C SER A 90 4.20 3.24 10.42
N ILE A 91 3.48 2.55 9.52
CA ILE A 91 4.09 1.72 8.47
C ILE A 91 4.92 2.58 7.52
N ALA A 92 4.38 3.73 7.09
CA ALA A 92 5.05 4.63 6.17
C ALA A 92 6.34 5.21 6.75
N SER A 93 6.31 5.62 8.03
CA SER A 93 7.50 6.07 8.76
C SER A 93 8.52 4.95 8.90
N SER A 94 8.07 3.72 9.17
CA SER A 94 8.95 2.55 9.27
C SER A 94 9.64 2.26 7.93
N CYS A 95 8.92 2.30 6.81
CA CYS A 95 9.51 2.12 5.48
C CYS A 95 10.56 3.19 5.14
N LEU A 96 10.34 4.45 5.51
CA LEU A 96 11.33 5.52 5.27
C LEU A 96 12.55 5.44 6.19
N ALA A 97 12.43 4.79 7.34
CA ALA A 97 13.48 4.68 8.34
C ALA A 97 14.37 3.44 8.17
N VAL A 98 14.08 2.55 7.22
CA VAL A 98 14.87 1.32 6.98
C VAL A 98 16.28 1.68 6.52
N ASN A 99 17.29 1.07 7.13
CA ASN A 99 18.71 1.23 6.76
C ASN A 99 19.20 0.12 5.82
N SER A 100 20.42 0.27 5.30
CA SER A 100 21.01 -0.67 4.33
C SER A 100 21.21 -2.09 4.88
N GLU A 101 21.57 -2.25 6.16
CA GLU A 101 21.72 -3.59 6.78
C GLU A 101 20.38 -4.33 6.84
N GLN A 102 19.30 -3.61 7.20
CA GLN A 102 17.95 -4.17 7.21
C GLN A 102 17.47 -4.50 5.78
N GLN A 103 17.80 -3.66 4.80
CA GLN A 103 17.49 -3.92 3.38
C GLN A 103 18.14 -5.21 2.89
N GLN A 104 19.42 -5.40 3.19
CA GLN A 104 20.15 -6.62 2.86
C GLN A 104 19.52 -7.85 3.53
N GLN A 105 19.17 -7.75 4.82
CA GLN A 105 18.49 -8.83 5.53
C GLN A 105 17.13 -9.19 4.90
N PHE A 106 16.34 -8.19 4.50
CA PHE A 106 15.08 -8.43 3.81
C PHE A 106 15.28 -9.05 2.43
N ALA A 107 16.31 -8.62 1.70
CA ALA A 107 16.67 -9.18 0.39
C ALA A 107 17.06 -10.66 0.52
N GLU A 108 17.90 -11.00 1.50
CA GLU A 108 18.38 -12.36 1.75
C GLU A 108 17.26 -13.28 2.23
N GLN A 109 16.49 -12.85 3.23
CA GLN A 109 15.34 -13.61 3.73
C GLN A 109 14.28 -13.80 2.64
N GLY A 110 14.02 -12.74 1.87
CA GLY A 110 13.14 -12.80 0.70
C GLY A 110 13.63 -13.84 -0.28
N TRP A 111 14.89 -13.79 -0.68
CA TRP A 111 15.50 -14.76 -1.58
C TRP A 111 15.39 -16.19 -1.07
N MET A 112 15.67 -16.45 0.21
CA MET A 112 15.59 -17.79 0.82
C MET A 112 14.17 -18.33 0.92
N THR A 113 13.17 -17.46 1.07
CA THR A 113 11.77 -17.87 1.31
C THR A 113 10.99 -18.07 0.01
N VAL A 114 11.32 -17.32 -1.04
CA VAL A 114 10.56 -17.39 -2.30
C VAL A 114 10.81 -18.68 -3.06
N PRO A 115 9.82 -19.19 -3.80
CA PRO A 115 9.95 -20.43 -4.56
C PRO A 115 10.89 -20.26 -5.76
N PRO A 116 11.50 -21.36 -6.27
CA PRO A 116 12.51 -21.31 -7.32
C PRO A 116 12.02 -20.67 -8.62
N GLU A 117 10.72 -20.80 -8.94
CA GLU A 117 10.12 -20.18 -10.14
C GLU A 117 10.19 -18.65 -10.06
N LEU A 118 9.95 -18.08 -8.86
CA LEU A 118 10.04 -16.63 -8.67
C LEU A 118 11.49 -16.17 -8.70
N ARG A 119 12.43 -16.95 -8.16
CA ARG A 119 13.87 -16.67 -8.28
C ARG A 119 14.29 -16.63 -9.75
N GLN A 120 13.84 -17.60 -10.55
CA GLN A 120 14.12 -17.62 -11.99
C GLN A 120 13.58 -16.38 -12.70
N GLN A 121 12.34 -15.96 -12.41
CA GLN A 121 11.77 -14.73 -12.97
C GLN A 121 12.56 -13.48 -12.57
N VAL A 122 13.03 -13.40 -11.32
CA VAL A 122 13.88 -12.29 -10.86
C VAL A 122 15.21 -12.29 -11.61
N GLN A 123 15.87 -13.44 -11.75
CA GLN A 123 17.13 -13.56 -12.50
C GLN A 123 16.95 -13.14 -13.98
N GLU A 124 15.86 -13.56 -14.62
CA GLU A 124 15.54 -13.20 -15.99
C GLU A 124 15.20 -11.72 -16.16
N SER A 125 14.50 -11.11 -15.19
CA SER A 125 14.08 -9.70 -15.26
C SER A 125 15.17 -8.71 -14.85
N LEU A 126 16.08 -9.09 -13.95
CA LEU A 126 17.17 -8.24 -13.46
C LEU A 126 18.51 -8.53 -14.14
N HIS A 127 18.58 -9.56 -15.00
CA HIS A 127 19.82 -10.01 -15.65
C HIS A 127 20.95 -10.27 -14.64
N CYS A 128 20.63 -11.06 -13.60
CA CYS A 128 21.53 -11.40 -12.52
C CYS A 128 21.46 -12.91 -12.23
N CYS A 129 22.48 -13.45 -11.55
CA CYS A 129 22.54 -14.87 -11.19
C CYS A 129 22.91 -15.04 -9.71
N GLY A 130 22.12 -15.83 -8.98
CA GLY A 130 22.30 -16.13 -7.57
C GLY A 130 22.23 -14.91 -6.65
N PHE A 131 22.10 -15.14 -5.34
CA PHE A 131 22.03 -14.01 -4.40
C PHE A 131 23.40 -13.34 -4.21
N ASN A 132 24.43 -14.15 -3.97
CA ASN A 132 25.81 -13.71 -3.80
C ASN A 132 26.65 -14.11 -5.03
N ALA A 133 27.67 -13.31 -5.35
CA ALA A 133 28.52 -13.51 -6.53
C ALA A 133 29.23 -14.87 -6.56
N THR A 134 29.39 -15.52 -5.40
CA THR A 134 30.07 -16.81 -5.25
C THR A 134 29.20 -18.02 -5.56
N SER A 135 27.88 -17.86 -5.74
CA SER A 135 26.96 -18.96 -6.07
C SER A 135 27.03 -19.39 -7.55
N SER A 136 27.81 -18.69 -8.38
CA SER A 136 27.93 -18.94 -9.82
C SER A 136 28.94 -20.02 -10.21
N ILE A 137 29.77 -20.48 -9.26
CA ILE A 137 30.68 -21.59 -9.51
C ILE A 137 29.90 -22.89 -9.37
N ASN A 138 30.02 -23.77 -10.37
CA ASN A 138 29.66 -25.20 -10.30
C ASN A 138 30.46 -25.93 -9.20
N LEU A 139 30.36 -25.47 -7.96
CA LEU A 139 30.95 -26.08 -6.79
C LEU A 139 29.86 -26.92 -6.12
N PRO A 140 30.14 -28.18 -5.76
CA PRO A 140 29.17 -29.01 -5.05
C PRO A 140 28.80 -28.29 -3.75
N THR A 141 27.54 -27.86 -3.67
CA THR A 141 26.78 -27.60 -2.45
C THR A 141 27.56 -26.84 -1.36
N SER A 142 27.56 -25.50 -1.43
CA SER A 142 27.71 -24.71 -0.21
C SER A 142 26.57 -25.11 0.74
N PRO A 143 26.84 -25.43 2.03
CA PRO A 143 25.82 -25.91 2.97
C PRO A 143 24.75 -24.86 3.34
N LEU A 144 24.82 -23.67 2.76
CA LEU A 144 23.90 -22.55 3.00
C LEU A 144 23.10 -22.12 1.75
N ALA A 145 23.33 -22.73 0.58
CA ALA A 145 22.54 -22.45 -0.61
C ALA A 145 21.19 -23.18 -0.54
N PRO A 146 20.06 -22.55 -0.94
CA PRO A 146 18.79 -23.24 -1.01
C PRO A 146 18.91 -24.44 -1.98
N THR A 147 18.39 -25.60 -1.57
CA THR A 147 18.56 -26.90 -2.23
C THR A 147 18.06 -26.98 -3.68
N ASP A 148 17.35 -25.95 -4.16
CA ASP A 148 16.70 -25.86 -5.47
C ASP A 148 16.99 -24.49 -6.13
N GLU A 149 18.26 -24.09 -6.25
CA GLU A 149 18.61 -22.86 -6.98
C GLU A 149 18.52 -23.11 -8.52
N PRO A 150 17.70 -22.33 -9.26
CA PRO A 150 17.52 -22.54 -10.69
C PRO A 150 18.81 -22.24 -11.47
N SER A 151 19.10 -23.07 -12.48
CA SER A 151 20.30 -22.93 -13.31
C SER A 151 20.38 -21.54 -13.97
N CYS A 152 21.55 -20.89 -13.84
CA CYS A 152 21.81 -19.58 -14.44
C CYS A 152 22.27 -19.64 -15.91
N GLU A 153 22.35 -20.82 -16.53
CA GLU A 153 22.95 -20.98 -17.85
C GLU A 153 22.26 -20.10 -18.92
N LEU A 154 20.92 -20.00 -18.86
CA LEU A 154 20.15 -19.19 -19.80
C LEU A 154 20.36 -17.69 -19.60
N VAL A 155 20.48 -17.23 -18.35
CA VAL A 155 20.63 -15.81 -18.02
C VAL A 155 22.07 -15.36 -18.29
N ASN A 156 23.07 -16.20 -17.98
CA ASN A 156 24.47 -15.96 -18.32
C ASN A 156 24.68 -15.73 -19.82
N ARG A 157 24.02 -16.52 -20.68
CA ARG A 157 24.05 -16.29 -22.14
C ARG A 157 23.52 -14.93 -22.56
N LYS A 158 22.53 -14.37 -21.84
CA LYS A 158 21.99 -13.02 -22.11
C LYS A 158 22.93 -11.91 -21.60
N CYS A 159 23.49 -12.04 -20.40
CA CYS A 159 24.44 -11.05 -19.88
C CYS A 159 25.73 -10.98 -20.72
N CYS A 160 26.15 -12.12 -21.24
CA CYS A 160 27.43 -12.31 -21.92
C CYS A 160 27.29 -12.32 -23.46
N GLU A 161 26.15 -11.92 -24.01
CA GLU A 161 25.88 -11.94 -25.46
C GLU A 161 26.90 -11.10 -26.27
N GLN A 162 27.50 -10.08 -25.64
CA GLN A 162 28.50 -9.20 -26.25
C GLN A 162 29.95 -9.41 -25.75
N SER A 163 30.19 -10.31 -24.79
CA SER A 163 31.52 -10.53 -24.26
C SER A 163 32.21 -11.70 -24.97
N ASN A 164 33.42 -11.47 -25.50
CA ASN A 164 34.29 -12.54 -26.00
C ASN A 164 35.04 -13.28 -24.87
N ASP A 165 34.66 -13.04 -23.62
CA ASP A 165 35.31 -13.61 -22.46
C ASP A 165 34.72 -14.98 -22.15
N VAL A 166 35.59 -15.99 -22.09
CA VAL A 166 35.20 -17.40 -21.89
C VAL A 166 34.70 -17.64 -20.47
N ASP A 167 35.02 -16.73 -19.55
CA ASP A 167 34.67 -16.80 -18.12
C ASP A 167 33.66 -15.69 -17.69
N CYS A 168 32.85 -15.20 -18.65
CA CYS A 168 31.83 -14.20 -18.36
C CYS A 168 30.67 -14.78 -17.53
N HIS A 169 30.33 -14.11 -16.43
CA HIS A 169 29.23 -14.45 -15.53
C HIS A 169 28.35 -13.22 -15.27
N CYS A 170 27.04 -13.42 -15.12
CA CYS A 170 26.16 -12.34 -14.68
C CYS A 170 26.54 -11.86 -13.27
N PRO A 171 26.27 -10.57 -12.96
CA PRO A 171 26.41 -10.07 -11.60
C PRO A 171 25.43 -10.76 -10.64
N ALA A 172 25.73 -10.67 -9.34
CA ALA A 172 24.88 -11.19 -8.28
C ALA A 172 23.56 -10.40 -8.17
N CYS A 173 22.47 -11.08 -7.83
CA CYS A 173 21.16 -10.47 -7.65
C CYS A 173 21.01 -9.69 -6.34
N GLY A 174 21.78 -10.01 -5.30
CA GLY A 174 21.73 -9.36 -3.99
C GLY A 174 21.73 -7.82 -4.03
N PRO A 175 22.78 -7.17 -4.57
CA PRO A 175 22.84 -5.71 -4.62
C PRO A 175 21.73 -5.09 -5.48
N MET A 176 21.33 -5.75 -6.57
CA MET A 176 20.23 -5.27 -7.40
C MET A 176 18.88 -5.35 -6.68
N LEU A 177 18.69 -6.39 -5.87
CA LEU A 177 17.47 -6.59 -5.08
C LEU A 177 17.40 -5.56 -3.94
N GLU A 178 18.52 -5.28 -3.28
CA GLU A 178 18.64 -4.22 -2.26
C GLU A 178 18.22 -2.86 -2.82
N ASP A 179 18.73 -2.47 -4.00
CA ASP A 179 18.35 -1.21 -4.67
C ASP A 179 16.84 -1.14 -4.99
N LYS A 180 16.24 -2.26 -5.44
CA LYS A 180 14.80 -2.32 -5.70
C LYS A 180 13.98 -2.23 -4.43
N ILE A 181 14.43 -2.86 -3.35
CA ILE A 181 13.78 -2.81 -2.03
C ILE A 181 13.87 -1.40 -1.44
N ASP A 182 15.03 -0.74 -1.51
CA ASP A 182 15.20 0.64 -1.08
C ASP A 182 14.25 1.59 -1.81
N TYR A 183 14.21 1.50 -3.15
CA TYR A 183 13.30 2.29 -3.96
C TYR A 183 11.84 2.03 -3.59
N ALA A 184 11.46 0.76 -3.41
CA ALA A 184 10.10 0.37 -3.04
C ALA A 184 9.72 0.92 -1.66
N PHE A 185 10.59 0.83 -0.65
CA PHE A 185 10.33 1.38 0.67
C PHE A 185 10.21 2.90 0.67
N LYS A 186 11.07 3.61 -0.07
CA LYS A 186 10.99 5.06 -0.22
C LYS A 186 9.69 5.50 -0.90
N LEU A 187 9.30 4.80 -1.96
CA LEU A 187 8.06 5.06 -2.69
C LEU A 187 6.83 4.78 -1.81
N CYS A 188 6.75 3.59 -1.21
CA CYS A 188 5.64 3.17 -0.35
C CYS A 188 5.52 4.08 0.89
N GLY A 189 6.64 4.43 1.51
CA GLY A 189 6.69 5.35 2.64
C GLY A 189 6.22 6.75 2.27
N GLY A 190 6.68 7.29 1.14
CA GLY A 190 6.21 8.59 0.63
C GLY A 190 4.71 8.61 0.33
N LEU A 191 4.20 7.60 -0.37
CA LEU A 191 2.77 7.47 -0.67
C LEU A 191 1.93 7.31 0.61
N GLY A 192 2.39 6.50 1.56
CA GLY A 192 1.71 6.29 2.83
C GLY A 192 1.59 7.57 3.67
N ILE A 193 2.65 8.40 3.72
CA ILE A 193 2.59 9.72 4.38
C ILE A 193 1.63 10.66 3.64
N PHE A 194 1.67 10.69 2.31
CA PHE A 194 0.75 11.51 1.51
C PHE A 194 -0.71 11.14 1.79
N PHE A 195 -1.05 9.85 1.77
CA PHE A 195 -2.40 9.38 2.08
C PHE A 195 -2.79 9.68 3.53
N SER A 196 -1.88 9.47 4.49
CA SER A 196 -2.10 9.82 5.90
C SER A 196 -2.50 11.29 6.07
N PHE A 197 -1.89 12.22 5.33
CA PHE A 197 -2.28 13.63 5.35
C PHE A 197 -3.70 13.84 4.81
N THR A 198 -4.06 13.18 3.71
CA THR A 198 -5.43 13.26 3.16
C THR A 198 -6.49 12.68 4.11
N GLU A 199 -6.15 11.65 4.89
CA GLU A 199 -7.03 11.07 5.91
C GLU A 199 -7.25 12.03 7.09
N VAL A 200 -6.21 12.73 7.55
CA VAL A 200 -6.35 13.77 8.59
C VAL A 200 -7.28 14.88 8.09
N LEU A 201 -7.13 15.32 6.84
CA LEU A 201 -8.05 16.28 6.23
C LEU A 201 -9.48 15.74 6.15
N ALA A 202 -9.66 14.46 5.79
CA ALA A 202 -10.97 13.82 5.76
C ALA A 202 -11.63 13.77 7.15
N VAL A 203 -10.87 13.42 8.20
CA VAL A 203 -11.34 13.44 9.60
C VAL A 203 -11.71 14.86 10.03
N PHE A 204 -10.89 15.86 9.67
CA PHE A 204 -11.18 17.26 9.96
C PHE A 204 -12.47 17.73 9.27
N LEU A 205 -12.64 17.43 7.98
CA LEU A 205 -13.84 17.75 7.22
C LEU A 205 -15.08 17.04 7.78
N ALA A 206 -14.97 15.76 8.10
CA ALA A 206 -16.06 14.98 8.70
C ALA A 206 -16.45 15.54 10.08
N ARG A 207 -15.48 15.88 10.93
CA ARG A 207 -15.74 16.52 12.24
C ARG A 207 -16.44 17.86 12.08
N ARG A 208 -15.96 18.70 11.15
CA ARG A 208 -16.56 20.00 10.86
C ARG A 208 -18.00 19.83 10.36
N TYR A 209 -18.22 18.99 9.36
CA TYR A 209 -19.53 18.75 8.76
C TYR A 209 -20.53 18.15 9.76
N ARG A 210 -20.06 17.24 10.62
CA ARG A 210 -20.84 16.66 11.70
C ARG A 210 -21.33 17.72 12.71
N ASN A 211 -20.46 18.68 13.05
CA ASN A 211 -20.78 19.77 13.98
C ASN A 211 -21.58 20.91 13.34
N GLN A 212 -21.83 20.87 12.03
CA GLN A 212 -22.67 21.85 11.36
C GLN A 212 -24.15 21.47 11.48
N HIS A 213 -24.97 22.48 11.72
CA HIS A 213 -26.42 22.34 11.69
C HIS A 213 -26.88 22.17 10.24
N ASP A 214 -27.79 21.22 10.00
CA ASP A 214 -28.43 21.09 8.70
C ASP A 214 -29.39 22.28 8.48
N PRO A 215 -29.16 23.14 7.48
CA PRO A 215 -29.99 24.33 7.24
C PRO A 215 -31.43 23.99 6.83
N CYS A 216 -31.72 22.74 6.42
CA CYS A 216 -33.07 22.31 6.05
C CYS A 216 -33.96 22.05 7.28
N TYR A 217 -33.39 21.89 8.46
CA TYR A 217 -34.13 21.74 9.70
C TYR A 217 -34.10 23.05 10.50
N LEU A 218 -35.21 23.40 11.14
CA LEU A 218 -35.21 24.53 12.08
C LEU A 218 -34.36 24.16 13.30
N PRO A 219 -33.53 25.09 13.83
CA PRO A 219 -32.80 24.84 15.05
C PRO A 219 -33.79 24.55 16.18
N ALA A 220 -33.53 23.49 16.95
CA ALA A 220 -34.29 23.19 18.15
C ALA A 220 -34.13 24.35 19.14
N ARG A 221 -35.07 25.28 19.12
CA ARG A 221 -35.17 26.35 20.13
C ARG A 221 -35.88 25.75 21.33
N ALA A 222 -35.19 25.71 22.47
CA ALA A 222 -35.86 25.54 23.75
C ALA A 222 -36.80 26.74 23.93
N VAL A 223 -38.11 26.50 23.83
CA VAL A 223 -39.11 27.50 24.20
C VAL A 223 -39.16 27.50 25.72
N PHE A 224 -38.47 28.44 26.35
CA PHE A 224 -38.62 28.67 27.78
C PHE A 224 -39.92 29.44 28.00
N PRO A 225 -40.91 28.89 28.71
CA PRO A 225 -42.12 29.64 29.05
C PRO A 225 -41.75 30.78 30.00
N HIS A 226 -41.88 32.02 29.54
CA HIS A 226 -41.84 33.19 30.41
C HIS A 226 -43.15 33.28 31.21
N ASN A 227 -43.24 32.49 32.29
CA ASN A 227 -44.20 32.74 33.35
C ASN A 227 -43.51 33.58 34.44
N TYR A 228 -43.39 34.88 34.19
CA TYR A 228 -43.19 35.85 35.27
C TYR A 228 -44.50 36.61 35.48
N LEU A 229 -45.33 36.08 36.37
CA LEU A 229 -46.35 36.84 37.09
C LEU A 229 -45.80 37.00 38.51
N TYR A 230 -45.26 38.18 38.80
CA TYR A 230 -45.10 38.69 40.16
C TYR A 230 -46.17 39.77 40.38
#